data_AF-A0A1B5KWD2-F1
#
_entry.id   AF-A0A1B5KWD2-F1
#
_cell.length_a   1.000
_cell.length_b   1.000
_cell.length_c   1.000
_cell.angle_alpha   90.00
_cell.angle_beta   90.00
_cell.angle_gamma   90.00
#
_symmetry.space_group_name_H-M   'P 1'
#
loop_
_entity.id
_entity.type
_entity.pdbx_description
1 polymer ?
#
loop_
_entity_poly.entity_id
_entity_poly.type
_entity_poly.pdbx_seq_one_letter_code
_entity_poly.pdbx_strand_id
1 'polypeptide(L)'
;MVVGLIVIAAITVGAKAEIRRDLIDSSHLLEPTLLGWQLLYILPVAVLTNDFFLSNFWLRTFSSKSDRDLMIGVSVATVVVLCVLTLVGCTGLIAAWSGAWPGDPAQEGSLAFFLLLQNLPGWVVGVVLVMVVSLSCAAFDSLQSAMVSSASNDLFRNSLNIWYIRAMVIVTIIPVVVVALRASSILQIYLVSDLLSAATIPVLCLGLVDRLFWWRGFEVVVGGLGGIVTVFIFGTIYYGSAEAGGKLLLLQNGLYANDWSAFGAFVAAPLGGILWGFGALGLRLSFQLAKAKVCRQRFDALDRPTTARPCSSDSPSPQRVVAGTAKAGRFF
;
A
#
# COMPACT_ATOMS: atom_id res chain seq x y z
N MET A 1 8.72 -17.33 13.96
CA MET A 1 8.59 -18.12 12.72
C MET A 1 9.46 -17.54 11.60
N VAL A 2 9.17 -16.33 11.11
CA VAL A 2 9.94 -15.63 10.06
C VAL A 2 11.43 -15.52 10.38
N VAL A 3 11.79 -15.08 11.59
CA VAL A 3 13.20 -15.00 12.03
C VAL A 3 13.89 -16.36 12.01
N GLY A 4 13.19 -17.43 12.39
CA GLY A 4 13.74 -18.80 12.37
C GLY A 4 14.00 -19.30 10.95
N LEU A 5 13.06 -19.07 10.02
CA LEU A 5 13.26 -19.37 8.60
C LEU A 5 14.44 -18.61 8.02
N ILE A 6 14.59 -17.33 8.36
CA ILE A 6 15.66 -16.48 7.84
C ILE A 6 17.02 -16.88 8.40
N VAL A 7 17.10 -17.20 9.69
CA VAL A 7 18.35 -17.69 10.29
C VAL A 7 18.76 -19.01 9.66
N ILE A 8 17.82 -19.95 9.49
CA ILE A 8 18.11 -21.23 8.84
C ILE A 8 18.49 -21.02 7.37
N ALA A 9 17.74 -20.21 6.62
CA ALA A 9 18.03 -19.93 5.22
C ALA A 9 19.37 -19.20 5.05
N ALA A 10 19.66 -18.19 5.86
CA ALA A 10 20.92 -17.43 5.81
C ALA A 10 22.12 -18.31 6.16
N ILE A 11 22.02 -19.13 7.22
CA ILE A 11 23.08 -20.09 7.58
C ILE A 11 23.27 -21.11 6.47
N THR A 12 22.19 -21.64 5.90
CA THR A 12 22.32 -22.71 4.90
C THR A 12 22.81 -22.16 3.55
N VAL A 13 22.34 -20.99 3.12
CA VAL A 13 22.86 -20.30 1.93
C VAL A 13 24.33 -19.92 2.15
N GLY A 14 24.69 -19.34 3.29
CA GLY A 14 26.08 -18.98 3.60
C GLY A 14 27.03 -20.18 3.71
N ALA A 15 26.54 -21.35 4.15
CA ALA A 15 27.35 -22.55 4.32
C ALA A 15 27.47 -23.42 3.05
N LYS A 16 26.54 -23.31 2.09
CA LYS A 16 26.46 -24.18 0.91
C LYS A 16 26.53 -23.45 -0.44
N ALA A 17 26.39 -22.13 -0.48
CA ALA A 17 26.50 -21.39 -1.73
C ALA A 17 27.97 -21.28 -2.14
N GLU A 18 28.38 -22.08 -3.13
CA GLU A 18 29.63 -21.86 -3.85
C GLU A 18 29.44 -20.69 -4.82
N ILE A 19 30.00 -19.54 -4.45
CA ILE A 19 29.94 -18.34 -5.27
C ILE A 19 31.01 -18.45 -6.36
N ARG A 20 30.56 -18.55 -7.63
CA ARG A 20 31.48 -18.50 -8.78
C ARG A 20 31.79 -17.05 -9.09
N ARG A 21 33.03 -16.64 -8.80
CA ARG A 21 33.49 -15.24 -8.99
C ARG A 21 33.40 -14.77 -10.44
N ASP A 22 33.54 -15.69 -11.39
CA ASP A 22 33.44 -15.42 -12.83
C ASP A 22 32.03 -14.96 -13.24
N LEU A 23 30.99 -15.40 -12.51
CA LEU A 23 29.60 -15.01 -12.73
C LEU A 23 29.24 -13.67 -12.09
N ILE A 24 30.08 -13.15 -11.19
CA ILE A 24 29.85 -11.85 -10.54
C ILE A 24 30.06 -10.74 -11.58
N ASP A 25 31.20 -10.77 -12.28
CA ASP A 25 31.55 -9.78 -13.29
C ASP A 25 30.66 -9.89 -14.55
N SER A 26 30.26 -11.11 -14.94
CA SER A 26 29.37 -11.30 -16.10
C SER A 26 27.90 -11.00 -15.85
N SER A 27 27.48 -10.84 -14.58
CA SER A 27 26.08 -10.62 -14.23
C SER A 27 25.60 -9.18 -14.49
N HIS A 28 26.52 -8.21 -14.59
CA HIS A 28 26.23 -6.76 -14.68
C HIS A 28 25.29 -6.23 -13.56
N LEU A 29 25.00 -7.03 -12.52
CA LEU A 29 24.09 -6.66 -11.42
C LEU A 29 24.68 -5.59 -10.48
N LEU A 30 26.00 -5.38 -10.55
CA LEU A 30 26.72 -4.36 -9.80
C LEU A 30 26.81 -3.03 -10.56
N GLU A 31 26.39 -3.00 -11.83
CA GLU A 31 26.42 -1.80 -12.64
C GLU A 31 25.16 -0.95 -12.43
N PRO A 32 25.27 0.39 -12.47
CA PRO A 32 24.11 1.26 -12.34
C PRO A 32 23.20 1.11 -13.55
N THR A 33 21.96 0.68 -13.31
CA THR A 33 20.92 0.58 -14.34
C THR A 33 19.88 1.68 -14.17
N LEU A 34 19.38 2.23 -15.30
CA LEU A 34 18.27 3.19 -15.28
C LEU A 34 17.02 2.59 -14.62
N LEU A 35 16.77 1.31 -14.86
CA LEU A 35 15.69 0.56 -14.25
C LEU A 35 15.85 0.50 -12.72
N GLY A 36 17.06 0.26 -12.20
CA GLY A 36 17.33 0.27 -10.76
C GLY A 36 16.98 1.60 -10.10
N TRP A 37 17.30 2.73 -10.74
CA TRP A 37 16.93 4.06 -10.24
C TRP A 37 15.42 4.32 -10.28
N GLN A 38 14.73 3.86 -11.33
CA GLN A 38 13.27 3.94 -11.39
C GLN A 38 12.62 3.11 -10.28
N LEU A 39 13.09 1.88 -10.06
CA LEU A 39 12.60 0.98 -9.00
C LEU A 39 12.85 1.56 -7.61
N LEU A 40 13.98 2.23 -7.39
CA LEU A 40 14.30 2.89 -6.13
C LEU A 40 13.28 3.98 -5.76
N TYR A 41 12.63 4.60 -6.75
CA TYR A 41 11.52 5.53 -6.52
C TYR A 41 10.16 4.81 -6.45
N ILE A 42 9.88 3.93 -7.42
CA ILE A 42 8.57 3.27 -7.55
C ILE A 42 8.27 2.41 -6.32
N LEU A 43 9.21 1.58 -5.85
CA LEU A 43 8.96 0.62 -4.78
C LEU A 43 8.65 1.30 -3.44
N PRO A 44 9.40 2.30 -2.95
CA PRO A 44 9.03 2.99 -1.72
C PRO A 44 7.69 3.71 -1.81
N VAL A 45 7.37 4.35 -2.95
CA VAL A 45 6.08 5.03 -3.13
C VAL A 45 4.93 4.01 -3.15
N ALA A 46 5.08 2.92 -3.90
CA ALA A 46 4.13 1.83 -4.00
C ALA A 46 3.87 1.19 -2.62
N VAL A 47 4.92 0.75 -1.93
CA VAL A 47 4.82 0.08 -0.63
C VAL A 47 4.27 1.02 0.43
N LEU A 48 4.77 2.26 0.52
CA LEU A 48 4.28 3.22 1.52
C LEU A 48 2.79 3.52 1.31
N THR A 49 2.38 3.80 0.07
CA THR A 49 0.97 4.11 -0.19
C THR A 49 0.08 2.88 0.00
N ASN A 50 0.54 1.69 -0.38
CA ASN A 50 -0.18 0.44 -0.12
C ASN A 50 -0.34 0.17 1.39
N ASP A 51 0.72 0.36 2.18
CA ASP A 51 0.67 0.18 3.64
C ASP A 51 -0.34 1.13 4.31
N PHE A 52 -0.47 2.36 3.80
CA PHE A 52 -1.49 3.31 4.23
C PHE A 52 -2.91 2.91 3.77
N PHE A 53 -3.04 2.22 2.64
CA PHE A 53 -4.33 1.80 2.07
C PHE A 53 -4.90 0.55 2.76
N LEU A 54 -4.06 -0.40 3.18
CA LEU A 54 -4.52 -1.66 3.76
C LEU A 54 -4.99 -1.53 5.21
N SER A 55 -6.28 -1.74 5.45
CA SER A 55 -6.92 -1.69 6.79
C SER A 55 -6.26 -2.58 7.85
N ASN A 56 -5.62 -3.68 7.45
CA ASN A 56 -4.99 -4.64 8.37
C ASN A 56 -3.92 -4.01 9.29
N PHE A 57 -3.17 -3.02 8.80
CA PHE A 57 -2.13 -2.33 9.56
C PHE A 57 -2.74 -1.30 10.52
N TRP A 58 -3.83 -0.65 10.11
CA TRP A 58 -4.59 0.26 10.96
C TRP A 58 -5.22 -0.44 12.15
N LEU A 59 -5.82 -1.62 11.94
CA LEU A 59 -6.39 -2.42 13.02
C LEU A 59 -5.33 -2.76 14.09
N ARG A 60 -4.11 -3.08 13.68
CA ARG A 60 -2.98 -3.32 14.60
C ARG A 60 -2.54 -2.05 15.34
N THR A 61 -2.46 -0.94 14.62
CA THR A 61 -2.07 0.37 15.17
C THR A 61 -3.07 0.86 16.22
N PHE A 62 -4.36 0.77 15.93
CA PHE A 62 -5.43 1.19 16.85
C PHE A 62 -5.67 0.21 18.01
N SER A 63 -5.24 -1.05 17.88
CA SER A 63 -5.26 -2.01 18.98
C SER A 63 -4.14 -1.80 20.02
N SER A 64 -3.20 -0.89 19.76
CA SER A 64 -2.10 -0.60 20.66
C SER A 64 -2.58 0.09 21.95
N LYS A 65 -1.94 -0.25 23.07
CA LYS A 65 -2.34 0.24 24.40
C LYS A 65 -2.01 1.73 24.61
N SER A 66 -0.94 2.22 23.99
CA SER A 66 -0.37 3.55 24.19
C SER A 66 0.48 3.95 22.99
N ASP A 67 0.55 5.26 22.69
CA ASP A 67 1.39 5.83 21.63
C ASP A 67 2.87 5.45 21.80
N ARG A 68 3.34 5.33 23.05
CA ARG A 68 4.72 4.91 23.34
C ARG A 68 4.97 3.47 22.93
N ASP A 69 4.02 2.59 23.25
CA ASP A 69 4.11 1.16 22.91
C ASP A 69 4.02 0.96 21.40
N LEU A 70 3.21 1.77 20.72
CA LEU A 70 3.12 1.82 19.27
C LEU A 70 4.47 2.20 18.63
N MET A 71 5.09 3.30 19.07
CA MET A 71 6.39 3.74 18.52
C MET A 71 7.50 2.71 18.74
N ILE A 72 7.54 2.06 19.90
CA ILE A 72 8.48 0.97 20.16
C ILE A 72 8.20 -0.21 19.23
N GLY A 73 6.94 -0.63 19.11
CA GLY A 73 6.54 -1.73 18.23
C GLY A 73 6.90 -1.48 16.78
N VAL A 74 6.62 -0.28 16.26
CA VAL A 74 6.97 0.14 14.90
C VAL A 74 8.50 0.13 14.73
N SER A 75 9.26 0.72 15.65
CA SER A 75 10.73 0.78 15.53
C SER A 75 11.38 -0.62 15.49
N VAL A 76 10.92 -1.54 16.33
CA VAL A 76 11.40 -2.93 16.35
C VAL A 76 11.00 -3.64 15.05
N ALA A 77 9.77 -3.45 14.59
CA ALA A 77 9.31 -4.01 13.33
C ALA A 77 10.14 -3.51 12.14
N THR A 78 10.45 -2.21 12.07
CA THR A 78 11.29 -1.64 11.02
C THR A 78 12.67 -2.28 10.98
N VAL A 79 13.34 -2.44 12.12
CA VAL A 79 14.67 -3.08 12.19
C VAL A 79 14.60 -4.54 11.74
N VAL A 80 13.61 -5.29 12.23
CA VAL A 80 13.44 -6.70 11.87
C VAL A 80 13.16 -6.83 10.36
N VAL A 81 12.22 -6.05 9.82
CA VAL A 81 11.88 -6.06 8.40
C VAL A 81 13.07 -5.66 7.53
N LEU A 82 13.85 -4.66 7.93
CA LEU A 82 15.07 -4.28 7.21
C LEU A 82 16.07 -5.43 7.16
N CYS A 83 16.33 -6.10 8.28
CA CYS A 83 17.20 -7.28 8.33
C CYS A 83 16.65 -8.43 7.46
N VAL A 84 15.33 -8.66 7.49
CA VAL A 84 14.68 -9.68 6.67
C VAL A 84 14.83 -9.39 5.17
N LEU A 85 14.47 -8.17 4.75
CA LEU A 85 14.50 -7.77 3.35
C LEU A 85 15.92 -7.74 2.79
N THR A 86 16.90 -7.31 3.59
CA THR A 86 18.31 -7.36 3.17
C THR A 86 18.79 -8.81 3.00
N LEU A 87 18.48 -9.71 3.93
CA LEU A 87 18.87 -11.12 3.81
C LEU A 87 18.19 -11.80 2.63
N VAL A 88 16.86 -11.65 2.48
CA VAL A 88 16.10 -12.27 1.39
C VAL A 88 16.43 -11.63 0.03
N GLY A 89 16.71 -10.32 -0.02
CA GLY A 89 17.15 -9.66 -1.25
C GLY A 89 18.54 -10.16 -1.69
N CYS A 90 19.48 -10.31 -0.76
CA CYS A 90 20.81 -10.83 -1.05
C CYS A 90 20.79 -12.29 -1.54
N THR A 91 19.83 -13.14 -1.11
CA THR A 91 19.75 -14.52 -1.63
C THR A 91 19.41 -14.58 -3.12
N GLY A 92 18.67 -13.59 -3.65
CA GLY A 92 18.43 -13.46 -5.09
C GLY A 92 19.72 -13.19 -5.88
N LEU A 93 20.59 -12.32 -5.37
CA LEU A 93 21.91 -12.06 -5.96
C LEU A 93 22.80 -13.32 -5.89
N ILE A 94 22.78 -14.03 -4.76
CA ILE A 94 23.52 -15.29 -4.59
C ILE A 94 22.98 -16.38 -5.53
N ALA A 95 21.68 -16.40 -5.84
CA ALA A 95 21.11 -17.34 -6.82
C ALA A 95 21.64 -17.08 -8.24
N ALA A 96 21.78 -15.82 -8.64
CA ALA A 96 22.41 -15.46 -9.90
C ALA A 96 23.91 -15.82 -9.91
N TRP A 97 24.67 -15.49 -8.86
CA TRP A 97 26.11 -15.72 -8.80
C TRP A 97 26.52 -17.18 -8.54
N SER A 98 25.63 -18.01 -8.02
CA SER A 98 25.82 -19.47 -7.96
C SER A 98 25.53 -20.15 -9.31
N GLY A 99 24.93 -19.43 -10.26
CA GLY A 99 24.49 -19.97 -11.56
C GLY A 99 23.22 -20.80 -11.48
N ALA A 100 22.45 -20.70 -10.37
CA ALA A 100 21.13 -21.32 -10.24
C ALA A 100 20.04 -20.55 -11.01
N TRP A 101 20.30 -19.28 -11.33
CA TRP A 101 19.46 -18.42 -12.17
C TRP A 101 20.30 -17.92 -13.36
N PRO A 102 19.79 -17.88 -14.61
CA PRO A 102 18.37 -17.94 -15.04
C PRO A 102 17.73 -19.33 -15.09
N GLY A 103 18.51 -20.41 -14.95
CA GLY A 103 18.07 -21.76 -15.27
C GLY A 103 17.90 -21.96 -16.79
N ASP A 104 17.57 -23.19 -17.19
CA ASP A 104 17.28 -23.56 -18.59
C ASP A 104 15.94 -24.31 -18.60
N PRO A 105 14.82 -23.72 -19.05
CA PRO A 105 14.64 -22.37 -19.64
C PRO A 105 14.67 -21.23 -18.61
N ALA A 106 14.79 -19.98 -19.10
CA ALA A 106 14.83 -18.77 -18.28
C ALA A 106 13.57 -18.61 -17.41
N GLN A 107 13.73 -18.78 -16.11
CA GLN A 107 12.63 -18.63 -15.14
C GLN A 107 12.57 -17.21 -14.57
N GLU A 108 11.36 -16.75 -14.26
CA GLU A 108 11.14 -15.46 -13.62
C GLU A 108 11.95 -15.34 -12.31
N GLY A 109 12.45 -14.13 -12.02
CA GLY A 109 13.21 -13.87 -10.80
C GLY A 109 12.45 -14.18 -9.50
N SER A 110 11.11 -14.26 -9.57
CA SER A 110 10.24 -14.70 -8.48
C SER A 110 10.51 -16.14 -8.01
N LEU A 111 11.04 -16.99 -8.90
CA LEU A 111 11.36 -18.40 -8.63
C LEU A 111 12.81 -18.64 -8.20
N ALA A 112 13.69 -17.62 -8.28
CA ALA A 112 15.12 -17.75 -8.03
C ALA A 112 15.44 -18.34 -6.65
N PHE A 113 14.68 -17.96 -5.62
CA PHE A 113 14.84 -18.51 -4.26
C PHE A 113 14.50 -20.01 -4.19
N PHE A 114 13.45 -20.45 -4.88
CA PHE A 114 13.03 -21.86 -4.90
C PHE A 114 13.98 -22.73 -5.72
N LEU A 115 14.52 -22.19 -6.81
CA LEU A 115 15.57 -22.85 -7.60
C LEU A 115 16.84 -23.06 -6.78
N LEU A 116 17.25 -22.06 -6.01
CA LEU A 116 18.38 -22.19 -5.09
C LEU A 116 18.06 -23.27 -4.03
N LEU A 117 16.84 -23.26 -3.47
CA LEU A 117 16.39 -24.24 -2.48
C LEU A 117 16.45 -25.69 -2.98
N GLN A 118 16.23 -25.93 -4.27
CA GLN A 118 16.31 -27.28 -4.87
C GLN A 118 17.72 -27.90 -4.79
N ASN A 119 18.76 -27.07 -4.71
CA ASN A 119 20.16 -27.52 -4.62
C ASN A 119 20.60 -27.84 -3.17
N LEU A 120 19.72 -27.63 -2.18
CA LEU A 120 20.00 -27.83 -0.77
C LEU A 120 19.51 -29.21 -0.27
N PRO A 121 20.07 -29.72 0.85
CA PRO A 121 19.68 -31.03 1.38
C PRO A 121 18.20 -31.06 1.77
N GLY A 122 17.53 -32.19 1.47
CA GLY A 122 16.06 -32.31 1.54
C GLY A 122 15.43 -31.99 2.90
N TRP A 123 16.15 -32.16 4.01
CA TRP A 123 15.64 -31.77 5.33
C TRP A 123 15.49 -30.24 5.48
N VAL A 124 16.39 -29.45 4.88
CA VAL A 124 16.30 -27.98 4.88
C VAL A 124 15.13 -27.54 4.00
N VAL A 125 15.00 -28.17 2.83
CA VAL A 125 13.88 -27.91 1.90
C VAL A 125 12.55 -28.15 2.60
N GLY A 126 12.41 -29.28 3.32
CA GLY A 126 11.20 -29.60 4.08
C GLY A 126 10.84 -28.54 5.13
N VAL A 127 11.82 -28.11 5.93
CA VAL A 127 11.61 -27.07 6.95
C VAL A 127 11.24 -25.73 6.32
N VAL A 128 11.93 -25.32 5.26
CA VAL A 128 11.66 -24.07 4.56
C VAL A 128 10.27 -24.09 3.93
N LEU A 129 9.88 -25.19 3.27
CA LEU A 129 8.54 -25.33 2.68
C LEU A 129 7.42 -25.21 3.71
N VAL A 130 7.50 -25.94 4.83
CA VAL A 130 6.49 -25.85 5.91
C VAL A 130 6.37 -24.43 6.44
N MET A 131 7.50 -23.74 6.61
CA MET A 131 7.53 -22.37 7.10
C MET A 131 6.98 -21.36 6.09
N VAL A 132 7.29 -21.50 4.79
CA VAL A 132 6.74 -20.67 3.72
C VAL A 132 5.23 -20.84 3.61
N VAL A 133 4.73 -22.08 3.64
CA VAL A 133 3.28 -22.36 3.64
C VAL A 133 2.62 -21.74 4.87
N SER A 134 3.21 -21.94 6.06
CA SER A 134 2.69 -21.35 7.29
C SER A 134 2.66 -19.81 7.24
N LEU A 135 3.68 -19.19 6.62
CA LEU A 135 3.77 -17.76 6.43
C LEU A 135 2.66 -17.25 5.50
N SER A 136 2.46 -17.93 4.37
CA SER A 136 1.39 -17.61 3.43
C SER A 136 0.01 -17.74 4.07
N CYS A 137 -0.23 -18.81 4.85
CA CYS A 137 -1.47 -18.98 5.60
C CYS A 137 -1.71 -17.85 6.60
N ALA A 138 -0.68 -17.44 7.36
CA ALA A 138 -0.79 -16.35 8.33
C ALA A 138 -1.05 -14.98 7.67
N ALA A 139 -0.42 -14.71 6.52
CA ALA A 139 -0.65 -13.51 5.75
C ALA A 139 -2.09 -13.48 5.19
N PHE A 140 -2.55 -14.60 4.63
CA PHE A 140 -3.89 -14.75 4.09
C PHE A 140 -4.98 -14.56 5.15
N ASP A 141 -4.80 -15.14 6.34
CA ASP A 141 -5.71 -14.97 7.48
C ASP A 141 -5.80 -13.49 7.92
N SER A 142 -4.67 -12.77 7.95
CA SER A 142 -4.65 -11.33 8.26
C SER A 142 -5.41 -10.49 7.23
N LEU A 143 -5.27 -10.81 5.94
CA LEU A 143 -6.01 -10.12 4.87
C LEU A 143 -7.51 -10.42 4.94
N GLN A 144 -7.87 -11.68 5.16
CA GLN A 144 -9.25 -12.12 5.21
C GLN A 144 -10.01 -11.51 6.39
N SER A 145 -9.41 -11.49 7.58
CA SER A 145 -9.98 -10.85 8.76
C SER A 145 -10.13 -9.33 8.58
N ALA A 146 -9.17 -8.67 7.94
CA ALA A 146 -9.26 -7.24 7.64
C ALA A 146 -10.39 -6.92 6.64
N MET A 147 -10.48 -7.66 5.53
CA MET A 147 -11.55 -7.46 4.53
C MET A 147 -12.94 -7.61 5.15
N VAL A 148 -13.13 -8.66 5.95
CA VAL A 148 -14.42 -8.97 6.57
C VAL A 148 -14.77 -7.95 7.66
N SER A 149 -13.78 -7.49 8.44
CA SER A 149 -13.98 -6.46 9.44
C SER A 149 -14.37 -5.12 8.81
N SER A 150 -13.66 -4.68 7.76
CA SER A 150 -14.01 -3.45 7.04
C SER A 150 -15.39 -3.56 6.40
N ALA A 151 -15.69 -4.67 5.70
CA ALA A 151 -16.96 -4.82 5.03
C ALA A 151 -18.15 -4.95 6.01
N SER A 152 -17.96 -5.59 7.17
CA SER A 152 -18.97 -5.65 8.23
C SER A 152 -19.19 -4.29 8.90
N ASN A 153 -18.13 -3.54 9.17
CA ASN A 153 -18.21 -2.23 9.81
C ASN A 153 -18.84 -1.17 8.87
N ASP A 154 -18.36 -1.10 7.63
CA ASP A 154 -18.70 -0.03 6.71
C ASP A 154 -20.08 -0.24 6.07
N LEU A 155 -20.47 -1.49 5.80
CA LEU A 155 -21.72 -1.81 5.13
C LEU A 155 -22.88 -2.08 6.09
N PHE A 156 -22.60 -2.61 7.29
CA PHE A 156 -23.63 -3.06 8.23
C PHE A 156 -23.55 -2.42 9.62
N ARG A 157 -22.70 -1.39 9.81
CA ARG A 157 -22.59 -0.59 11.05
C ARG A 157 -22.54 -1.47 12.32
N ASN A 158 -21.82 -2.59 12.24
CA ASN A 158 -21.59 -3.55 13.32
C ASN A 158 -22.87 -4.18 13.96
N SER A 159 -23.97 -4.28 13.21
CA SER A 159 -25.24 -4.84 13.71
C SER A 159 -25.49 -6.30 13.26
N LEU A 160 -24.47 -6.99 12.73
CA LEU A 160 -24.58 -8.37 12.24
C LEU A 160 -24.19 -9.42 13.28
N ASN A 161 -24.94 -10.52 13.30
CA ASN A 161 -24.60 -11.71 14.07
C ASN A 161 -23.30 -12.36 13.55
N ILE A 162 -22.51 -12.96 14.44
CA ILE A 162 -21.18 -13.59 14.17
C ILE A 162 -21.26 -14.63 13.06
N TRP A 163 -22.39 -15.32 12.91
CA TRP A 163 -22.62 -16.29 11.84
C TRP A 163 -22.62 -15.67 10.44
N TYR A 164 -23.16 -14.47 10.27
CA TYR A 164 -23.13 -13.76 8.98
C TYR A 164 -21.73 -13.28 8.63
N ILE A 165 -20.95 -12.87 9.63
CA ILE A 165 -19.54 -12.50 9.46
C ILE A 165 -18.74 -13.70 8.95
N ARG A 166 -18.93 -14.90 9.55
CA ARG A 166 -18.29 -16.14 9.08
C ARG A 166 -18.76 -16.59 7.70
N ALA A 167 -20.02 -16.36 7.34
CA ALA A 167 -20.50 -16.63 5.99
C ALA A 167 -19.85 -15.68 4.95
N MET A 168 -19.68 -14.41 5.31
CA MET A 168 -19.00 -13.41 4.46
C MET A 168 -17.56 -13.83 4.14
N VAL A 169 -16.82 -14.33 5.13
CA VAL A 169 -15.47 -14.91 4.98
C VAL A 169 -15.42 -15.94 3.85
N ILE A 170 -16.40 -16.85 3.79
CA ILE A 170 -16.49 -17.91 2.78
C ILE A 170 -16.87 -17.32 1.42
N VAL A 171 -17.85 -16.41 1.38
CA VAL A 171 -18.30 -15.79 0.12
C VAL A 171 -17.18 -14.98 -0.53
N THR A 172 -16.38 -14.25 0.25
CA THR A 172 -15.23 -13.47 -0.25
C THR A 172 -14.10 -14.37 -0.76
N ILE A 173 -13.98 -15.61 -0.27
CA ILE A 173 -12.88 -16.50 -0.69
C ILE A 173 -13.06 -17.07 -2.09
N ILE A 174 -14.31 -17.34 -2.48
CA ILE A 174 -14.64 -17.92 -3.78
C ILE A 174 -14.09 -17.08 -4.95
N PRO A 175 -14.36 -15.77 -5.06
CA PRO A 175 -13.83 -14.96 -6.15
C PRO A 175 -12.30 -14.84 -6.09
N VAL A 176 -11.71 -14.79 -4.89
CA VAL A 176 -10.25 -14.74 -4.74
C VAL A 176 -9.59 -16.00 -5.32
N VAL A 177 -10.14 -17.18 -5.05
CA VAL A 177 -9.65 -18.45 -5.63
C VAL A 177 -9.83 -18.46 -7.15
N VAL A 178 -10.97 -18.00 -7.67
CA VAL A 178 -11.22 -17.95 -9.12
C VAL A 178 -10.23 -17.02 -9.82
N VAL A 179 -9.94 -15.85 -9.24
CA VAL A 179 -8.95 -14.91 -9.77
C VAL A 179 -7.55 -15.51 -9.70
N ALA A 180 -7.20 -16.18 -8.59
CA ALA A 180 -5.90 -16.83 -8.43
C ALA A 180 -5.65 -17.93 -9.50
N LEU A 181 -6.69 -18.67 -9.90
CA LEU A 181 -6.59 -19.68 -10.97
C LEU A 181 -6.44 -19.10 -12.38
N ARG A 182 -6.80 -17.82 -12.57
CA ARG A 182 -6.77 -17.12 -13.87
C ARG A 182 -5.61 -16.14 -14.00
N ALA A 183 -4.94 -15.81 -12.88
CA ALA A 183 -3.85 -14.87 -12.84
C ALA A 183 -2.61 -15.44 -13.54
N SER A 184 -2.15 -14.76 -14.60
CA SER A 184 -0.90 -15.10 -15.29
C SER A 184 0.33 -14.50 -14.61
N SER A 185 0.20 -13.34 -13.97
CA SER A 185 1.29 -12.67 -13.25
C SER A 185 0.82 -12.09 -11.92
N ILE A 186 1.44 -12.56 -10.83
CA ILE A 186 1.17 -12.08 -9.47
C ILE A 186 1.64 -10.63 -9.31
N LEU A 187 2.82 -10.32 -9.87
CA LEU A 187 3.44 -9.00 -9.79
C LEU A 187 2.56 -7.92 -10.43
N GLN A 188 1.91 -8.24 -11.55
CA GLN A 188 0.99 -7.32 -12.21
C GLN A 188 -0.21 -6.96 -11.32
N ILE A 189 -0.80 -7.95 -10.64
CA ILE A 189 -1.95 -7.72 -9.75
C ILE A 189 -1.57 -6.78 -8.59
N TYR A 190 -0.40 -7.00 -7.98
CA TYR A 190 0.11 -6.12 -6.94
C TYR A 190 0.33 -4.70 -7.46
N LEU A 191 0.96 -4.55 -8.63
CA LEU A 191 1.23 -3.23 -9.20
C LEU A 191 -0.03 -2.42 -9.53
N VAL A 192 -1.09 -3.08 -9.99
CA VAL A 192 -2.39 -2.41 -10.21
C VAL A 192 -2.96 -1.89 -8.88
N SER A 193 -2.88 -2.71 -7.83
CA SER A 193 -3.29 -2.30 -6.48
C SER A 193 -2.42 -1.15 -5.93
N ASP A 194 -1.12 -1.21 -6.17
CA ASP A 194 -0.16 -0.20 -5.72
C ASP A 194 -0.37 1.13 -6.45
N LEU A 195 -0.65 1.08 -7.76
CA LEU A 195 -0.95 2.27 -8.56
C LEU A 195 -2.25 2.94 -8.09
N LEU A 196 -3.28 2.15 -7.76
CA LEU A 196 -4.53 2.65 -7.18
C LEU A 196 -4.30 3.32 -5.81
N SER A 197 -3.47 2.69 -4.97
CA SER A 197 -3.11 3.23 -3.66
C SER A 197 -2.30 4.52 -3.81
N ALA A 198 -1.35 4.56 -4.74
CA ALA A 198 -0.54 5.74 -5.04
C ALA A 198 -1.36 6.93 -5.56
N ALA A 199 -2.46 6.67 -6.29
CA ALA A 199 -3.35 7.71 -6.77
C ALA A 199 -4.24 8.31 -5.65
N THR A 200 -4.66 7.49 -4.68
CA THR A 200 -5.70 7.85 -3.70
C THR A 200 -5.13 8.35 -2.37
N ILE A 201 -4.06 7.74 -1.88
CA ILE A 201 -3.52 8.00 -0.54
C ILE A 201 -2.96 9.41 -0.35
N PRO A 202 -2.20 10.02 -1.29
CA PRO A 202 -1.71 11.38 -1.09
C PRO A 202 -2.84 12.39 -0.86
N VAL A 203 -3.95 12.23 -1.58
CA VAL A 203 -5.15 13.08 -1.46
C VAL A 203 -5.86 12.84 -0.12
N LEU A 204 -5.89 11.59 0.34
CA LEU A 204 -6.40 11.23 1.66
C LEU A 204 -5.54 11.84 2.79
N CYS A 205 -4.22 11.76 2.67
CA CYS A 205 -3.28 12.33 3.64
C CYS A 205 -3.43 13.85 3.77
N LEU A 206 -3.70 14.56 2.67
CA LEU A 206 -4.03 16.00 2.74
C LEU A 206 -5.31 16.27 3.55
N GLY A 207 -6.32 15.40 3.46
CA GLY A 207 -7.54 15.49 4.26
C GLY A 207 -7.34 15.22 5.76
N LEU A 208 -6.29 14.47 6.12
CA LEU A 208 -5.94 14.17 7.52
C LEU A 208 -5.18 15.31 8.22
N VAL A 209 -4.74 16.34 7.48
CA VAL A 209 -4.03 17.48 8.07
C VAL A 209 -5.04 18.47 8.68
N ASP A 210 -5.02 18.63 10.00
CA ASP A 210 -5.92 19.54 10.75
C ASP A 210 -5.95 21.00 10.24
N ARG A 211 -4.87 21.43 9.56
CA ARG A 211 -4.76 22.77 8.96
C ARG A 211 -5.59 22.93 7.69
N LEU A 212 -5.94 21.84 7.01
CA LEU A 212 -6.71 21.81 5.76
C LEU A 212 -8.20 21.54 6.04
N PHE A 213 -8.78 22.25 7.00
CA PHE A 213 -10.19 22.11 7.43
C PHE A 213 -11.23 22.37 6.32
N TRP A 214 -10.82 22.95 5.19
CA TRP A 214 -11.63 23.15 3.98
C TRP A 214 -11.74 21.91 3.09
N TRP A 215 -10.87 20.90 3.30
CA TRP A 215 -10.84 19.65 2.56
C TRP A 215 -11.95 18.71 3.05
N ARG A 216 -12.85 18.27 2.17
CA ARG A 216 -13.92 17.31 2.51
C ARG A 216 -13.73 16.00 1.75
N GLY A 217 -14.55 15.02 2.09
CA GLY A 217 -14.55 13.72 1.41
C GLY A 217 -14.82 13.82 -0.10
N PHE A 218 -15.49 14.87 -0.58
CA PHE A 218 -15.71 15.07 -2.01
C PHE A 218 -14.40 15.30 -2.78
N GLU A 219 -13.52 16.17 -2.27
CA GLU A 219 -12.21 16.44 -2.86
C GLU A 219 -11.31 15.20 -2.84
N VAL A 220 -11.44 14.36 -1.80
CA VAL A 220 -10.72 13.08 -1.71
C VAL A 220 -11.18 12.11 -2.80
N VAL A 221 -12.49 11.97 -3.01
CA VAL A 221 -13.04 11.07 -4.05
C VAL A 221 -12.68 11.57 -5.44
N VAL A 222 -12.84 12.86 -5.72
CA VAL A 222 -12.52 13.44 -7.04
C VAL A 222 -11.01 13.40 -7.29
N GLY A 223 -10.18 13.66 -6.28
CA GLY A 223 -8.73 13.52 -6.40
C GLY A 223 -8.33 12.07 -6.66
N GLY A 224 -8.86 11.10 -5.90
CA GLY A 224 -8.56 9.68 -6.12
C GLY A 224 -8.90 9.19 -7.53
N LEU A 225 -10.12 9.49 -8.01
CA LEU A 225 -10.54 9.17 -9.38
C LEU A 225 -9.72 9.94 -10.42
N GLY A 226 -9.44 11.21 -10.16
CA GLY A 226 -8.62 12.07 -11.00
C GLY A 226 -7.17 11.59 -11.15
N GLY A 227 -6.60 10.98 -10.10
CA GLY A 227 -5.29 10.34 -10.16
C GLY A 227 -5.26 9.18 -11.16
N ILE A 228 -6.25 8.29 -11.12
CA ILE A 228 -6.40 7.18 -12.07
C ILE A 228 -6.57 7.71 -13.50
N VAL A 229 -7.44 8.71 -13.69
CA VAL A 229 -7.65 9.36 -14.99
C VAL A 229 -6.37 10.02 -15.49
N THR A 230 -5.56 10.63 -14.61
CA THR A 230 -4.29 11.25 -14.99
C THR A 230 -3.28 10.22 -15.47
N VAL A 231 -3.22 9.03 -14.85
CA VAL A 231 -2.39 7.93 -15.36
C VAL A 231 -2.86 7.47 -16.73
N PHE A 232 -4.17 7.36 -16.96
CA PHE A 232 -4.72 7.06 -18.27
C PHE A 232 -4.32 8.12 -19.31
N ILE A 233 -4.49 9.40 -19.00
CA ILE A 233 -4.11 10.52 -19.87
C ILE A 233 -2.60 10.47 -20.18
N PHE A 234 -1.76 10.27 -19.16
CA PHE A 234 -0.32 10.11 -19.35
C PHE A 234 0.00 8.94 -20.29
N GLY A 235 -0.63 7.78 -20.09
CA GLY A 235 -0.44 6.62 -20.95
C GLY A 235 -0.93 6.81 -22.38
N THR A 236 -2.04 7.53 -22.58
CA THR A 236 -2.54 7.84 -23.93
C THR A 236 -1.63 8.81 -24.68
N ILE A 237 -1.04 9.78 -23.97
CA ILE A 237 -0.05 10.71 -24.55
C ILE A 237 1.27 9.98 -24.84
N TYR A 238 1.75 9.14 -23.93
CA TYR A 238 3.03 8.45 -24.06
C TYR A 238 3.03 7.42 -25.20
N TYR A 239 1.95 6.65 -25.33
CA TYR A 239 1.82 5.61 -26.36
C TYR A 239 1.02 6.04 -27.61
N GLY A 240 0.50 7.27 -27.63
CA GLY A 240 -0.29 7.80 -28.75
C GLY A 240 -1.63 7.10 -29.02
N SER A 241 -2.09 6.21 -28.13
CA SER A 241 -3.35 5.47 -28.30
C SER A 241 -4.08 5.22 -26.98
N ALA A 242 -5.42 5.29 -27.03
CA ALA A 242 -6.29 5.10 -25.87
C ALA A 242 -6.21 3.67 -25.31
N GLU A 243 -6.08 2.68 -26.19
CA GLU A 243 -5.96 1.27 -25.80
C GLU A 243 -4.63 1.00 -25.06
N ALA A 244 -3.52 1.57 -25.52
CA ALA A 244 -2.23 1.42 -24.85
C ALA A 244 -2.18 2.17 -23.50
N GLY A 245 -2.87 3.30 -23.36
CA GLY A 245 -3.03 3.97 -22.06
C GLY A 245 -3.83 3.14 -21.05
N GLY A 246 -4.85 2.39 -21.50
CA GLY A 246 -5.55 1.42 -20.66
C GLY A 246 -4.67 0.23 -20.26
N LYS A 247 -3.82 -0.24 -21.19
CA LYS A 247 -2.82 -1.30 -20.91
C LYS A 247 -1.73 -0.83 -19.93
N LEU A 248 -1.39 0.46 -19.93
CA LEU A 248 -0.50 1.07 -18.94
C LEU A 248 -1.11 1.06 -17.53
N LEU A 249 -2.40 1.40 -17.38
CA LEU A 249 -3.09 1.31 -16.08
C LEU A 249 -2.99 -0.09 -15.47
N LEU A 250 -3.03 -1.11 -16.33
CA LEU A 250 -2.87 -2.50 -15.93
C LEU A 250 -1.41 -2.95 -15.83
N LEU A 251 -0.44 -2.08 -16.11
CA LEU A 251 0.99 -2.39 -16.19
C LEU A 251 1.23 -3.71 -16.95
N GLN A 252 0.55 -3.91 -18.08
CA GLN A 252 0.62 -5.17 -18.85
C GLN A 252 2.03 -5.48 -19.35
N ASN A 253 2.87 -4.46 -19.55
CA ASN A 253 4.26 -4.63 -19.93
C ASN A 253 5.18 -4.99 -18.73
N GLY A 254 4.62 -5.05 -17.51
CA GLY A 254 5.35 -5.32 -16.27
C GLY A 254 6.14 -4.12 -15.75
N LEU A 255 6.75 -4.31 -14.58
CA LEU A 255 7.62 -3.32 -13.94
C LEU A 255 9.03 -3.25 -14.56
N TYR A 256 9.45 -4.34 -15.20
CA TYR A 256 10.81 -4.52 -15.73
C TYR A 256 10.93 -4.26 -17.24
N ALA A 257 9.90 -3.69 -17.86
CA ALA A 257 10.04 -3.17 -19.23
C ALA A 257 11.07 -2.04 -19.22
N ASN A 258 11.94 -1.99 -20.23
CA ASN A 258 12.95 -0.93 -20.40
C ASN A 258 12.35 0.43 -20.82
N ASP A 259 11.12 0.73 -20.39
CA ASP A 259 10.35 1.92 -20.75
C ASP A 259 10.13 2.83 -19.55
N TRP A 260 10.11 4.14 -19.79
CA TRP A 260 9.77 5.17 -18.78
C TRP A 260 8.29 5.19 -18.38
N SER A 261 7.51 4.26 -18.92
CA SER A 261 6.06 4.24 -18.83
C SER A 261 5.58 3.88 -17.41
N ALA A 262 6.20 2.87 -16.78
CA ALA A 262 5.91 2.48 -15.40
C ALA A 262 6.29 3.59 -14.40
N PHE A 263 7.48 4.16 -14.56
CA PHE A 263 7.92 5.31 -13.75
C PHE A 263 6.97 6.50 -13.89
N GLY A 264 6.62 6.84 -15.13
CA GLY A 264 5.69 7.92 -15.42
C GLY A 264 4.30 7.70 -14.81
N ALA A 265 3.80 6.47 -14.81
CA ALA A 265 2.53 6.12 -14.16
C ALA A 265 2.56 6.38 -12.64
N PHE A 266 3.62 5.94 -11.96
CA PHE A 266 3.78 6.11 -10.51
C PHE A 266 4.09 7.55 -10.08
N VAL A 267 4.55 8.40 -11.00
CA VAL A 267 4.68 9.86 -10.77
C VAL A 267 3.38 10.59 -11.09
N ALA A 268 2.71 10.21 -12.17
CA ALA A 268 1.46 10.82 -12.62
C ALA A 268 0.28 10.53 -11.68
N ALA A 269 0.23 9.35 -11.06
CA ALA A 269 -0.82 8.96 -10.12
C ALA A 269 -0.95 9.93 -8.92
N PRO A 270 0.08 10.15 -8.08
CA PRO A 270 -0.01 11.03 -6.92
C PRO A 270 -0.18 12.50 -7.31
N LEU A 271 0.54 12.96 -8.34
CA LEU A 271 0.45 14.35 -8.80
C LEU A 271 -0.91 14.66 -9.41
N GLY A 272 -1.42 13.76 -10.25
CA GLY A 272 -2.76 13.84 -10.81
C GLY A 272 -3.81 13.88 -9.72
N GLY A 273 -3.71 13.00 -8.72
CA GLY A 273 -4.68 12.98 -7.63
C GLY A 273 -4.72 14.30 -6.85
N ILE A 274 -3.56 14.87 -6.56
CA ILE A 274 -3.45 16.17 -5.89
C ILE A 274 -4.03 17.30 -6.76
N LEU A 275 -3.67 17.36 -8.05
CA LEU A 275 -4.13 18.40 -8.98
C LEU A 275 -5.65 18.38 -9.15
N TRP A 276 -6.23 17.19 -9.36
CA TRP A 276 -7.69 17.04 -9.45
C TRP A 276 -8.40 17.32 -8.12
N GLY A 277 -7.78 16.97 -6.99
CA GLY A 277 -8.28 17.33 -5.66
C GLY A 277 -8.34 18.85 -5.44
N PHE A 278 -7.29 19.59 -5.80
CA PHE A 278 -7.28 21.05 -5.77
C PHE A 278 -8.23 21.66 -6.80
N GLY A 279 -8.38 21.05 -7.98
CA GLY A 279 -9.36 21.45 -8.99
C GLY A 279 -10.79 21.33 -8.47
N ALA A 280 -11.12 20.24 -7.77
CA ALA A 280 -12.42 20.04 -7.13
C ALA A 280 -12.70 21.06 -6.02
N LEU A 281 -11.69 21.36 -5.21
CA LEU A 281 -11.75 22.41 -4.19
C LEU A 281 -12.01 23.78 -4.83
N GLY A 282 -11.28 24.11 -5.90
CA GLY A 282 -11.48 25.33 -6.68
C GLY A 282 -12.89 25.43 -7.24
N LEU A 283 -13.40 24.37 -7.88
CA LEU A 283 -14.76 24.32 -8.43
C LEU A 283 -15.82 24.54 -7.34
N ARG A 284 -15.66 23.89 -6.18
CA ARG A 284 -16.60 24.02 -5.06
C ARG A 284 -16.58 25.41 -4.45
N LEU A 285 -15.40 25.98 -4.19
CA LEU A 285 -15.28 27.35 -3.69
C LEU A 285 -15.86 28.34 -4.70
N SER A 286 -15.63 28.14 -6.00
CA SER A 286 -16.20 28.94 -7.08
C SER A 286 -17.73 28.89 -7.09
N PHE A 287 -18.30 27.70 -6.96
CA PHE A 287 -19.75 27.50 -6.90
C PHE A 287 -20.35 28.14 -5.63
N GLN A 288 -19.68 28.02 -4.49
CA GLN A 288 -20.13 28.64 -3.23
C GLN A 288 -20.00 30.17 -3.27
N LEU A 289 -18.98 30.72 -3.92
CA LEU A 289 -18.85 32.16 -4.18
C LEU A 289 -19.93 32.68 -5.14
N ALA A 290 -20.22 31.94 -6.22
CA ALA A 290 -21.28 32.28 -7.16
C ALA A 290 -22.66 32.26 -6.48
N LYS A 291 -22.95 31.22 -5.70
CA LYS A 291 -24.19 31.11 -4.93
C LYS A 291 -24.30 32.19 -3.85
N ALA A 292 -23.21 32.51 -3.15
CA ALA A 292 -23.18 33.58 -2.15
C ALA A 292 -23.42 34.97 -2.77
N LYS A 293 -22.85 35.23 -3.96
CA LYS A 293 -23.11 36.45 -4.74
C LYS A 293 -24.57 36.55 -5.22
N VAL A 294 -25.16 35.44 -5.65
CA VAL A 294 -26.56 35.38 -6.10
C VAL A 294 -27.54 35.50 -4.93
N CYS A 295 -27.27 34.85 -3.80
CA CYS A 295 -28.16 34.84 -2.62
C CYS A 295 -27.88 35.94 -1.58
N ARG A 296 -26.89 36.82 -1.81
CA ARG A 296 -26.42 37.86 -0.85
C ARG A 296 -26.14 37.33 0.57
N GLN A 297 -25.59 36.12 0.68
CA GLN A 297 -25.18 35.52 1.95
C GLN A 297 -23.66 35.61 2.14
N ARG A 298 -23.19 35.57 3.40
CA ARG A 298 -21.76 35.59 3.73
C ARG A 298 -21.09 34.28 3.31
N PHE A 299 -19.84 34.37 2.85
CA PHE A 299 -19.05 33.21 2.41
C PHE A 299 -18.41 32.51 3.60
N ASP A 300 -19.09 31.50 4.15
CA ASP A 300 -18.65 30.78 5.36
C ASP A 300 -17.83 29.51 5.04
N ALA A 301 -17.46 29.28 3.77
CA ALA A 301 -16.86 28.03 3.31
C ALA A 301 -15.41 27.79 3.78
N LEU A 302 -14.71 28.86 4.15
CA LEU A 302 -13.34 28.85 4.68
C LEU A 302 -13.31 29.18 6.18
N ASP A 303 -14.46 29.22 6.85
CA ASP A 303 -14.48 29.40 8.30
C ASP A 303 -14.18 28.06 8.97
N ARG A 304 -13.29 28.10 9.97
CA ARG A 304 -13.04 26.94 10.83
C ARG A 304 -14.36 26.52 11.46
N PRO A 305 -14.69 25.21 11.52
CA PRO A 305 -15.85 24.77 12.28
C PRO A 305 -15.67 25.22 13.73
N THR A 306 -16.45 26.22 14.15
CA THR A 306 -16.60 26.52 15.57
C THR A 306 -17.18 25.28 16.20
N THR A 307 -16.46 24.66 17.13
CA THR A 307 -17.00 23.64 18.01
C THR A 307 -18.28 24.20 18.63
N ALA A 308 -19.43 23.77 18.12
CA ALA A 308 -20.69 24.08 18.75
C ALA A 308 -20.61 23.48 20.16
N ARG A 309 -20.42 24.34 21.18
CA ARG A 309 -20.76 23.95 22.54
C ARG A 309 -22.20 23.43 22.47
N PRO A 310 -22.50 22.23 23.01
CA PRO A 310 -23.90 21.85 23.16
C PRO A 310 -24.58 22.98 23.94
N CYS A 311 -25.65 23.55 23.38
CA CYS A 311 -26.49 24.51 24.08
C CYS A 311 -27.00 23.82 25.36
N SER A 312 -26.35 24.05 26.48
CA SER A 312 -26.92 23.82 27.79
C SER A 312 -28.02 24.85 27.97
N SER A 313 -29.27 24.42 27.78
CA SER A 313 -30.40 25.06 28.44
C SER A 313 -30.17 24.95 29.94
N ASP A 314 -29.67 26.02 30.55
CA ASP A 314 -30.20 26.61 31.79
C ASP A 314 -29.31 27.76 32.26
N SER A 315 -29.98 28.81 32.74
CA SER A 315 -29.47 30.14 33.05
C SER A 315 -28.75 30.24 34.43
N PRO A 316 -28.35 31.45 34.90
CA PRO A 316 -26.97 31.90 35.03
C PRO A 316 -26.37 31.79 36.46
N SER A 317 -25.07 31.53 36.58
CA SER A 317 -24.24 32.06 37.69
C SER A 317 -22.74 32.04 37.32
N PRO A 318 -21.95 33.05 37.76
CA PRO A 318 -20.57 33.20 37.31
C PRO A 318 -19.59 32.56 38.32
N GLN A 319 -18.95 31.45 37.93
CA GLN A 319 -17.71 31.02 38.59
C GLN A 319 -16.63 30.71 37.55
N ARG A 320 -15.57 31.52 37.61
CA ARG A 320 -14.29 31.29 36.95
C ARG A 320 -13.76 29.92 37.34
N VAL A 321 -13.56 29.03 36.36
CA VAL A 321 -12.65 27.89 36.51
C VAL A 321 -11.74 27.82 35.29
N VAL A 322 -10.47 27.64 35.61
CA VAL A 322 -9.24 27.74 34.83
C VAL A 322 -9.20 26.74 33.66
N ALA A 323 -8.58 27.17 32.56
CA ALA A 323 -8.31 26.39 31.37
C ALA A 323 -7.56 25.08 31.69
N GLY A 324 -8.16 23.95 31.33
CA GLY A 324 -7.51 22.65 31.25
C GLY A 324 -7.52 22.18 29.80
N THR A 325 -6.33 22.06 29.22
CA THR A 325 -6.07 21.37 27.95
C THR A 325 -6.62 19.94 28.00
N ALA A 326 -7.75 19.68 27.34
CA ALA A 326 -8.33 18.35 27.25
C ALA A 326 -8.16 17.79 25.83
N LYS A 327 -7.48 16.65 25.81
CA LYS A 327 -7.09 15.76 24.71
C LYS A 327 -8.22 15.41 23.73
N ALA A 328 -7.79 15.27 22.47
CA ALA A 328 -8.15 14.26 21.48
C ALA A 328 -9.56 13.67 21.58
N GLY A 329 -10.43 14.12 20.68
CA GLY A 329 -11.70 13.46 20.41
C GLY A 329 -11.47 12.02 19.98
N ARG A 330 -12.07 11.09 20.73
CA ARG A 330 -12.30 9.72 20.31
C ARG A 330 -13.12 9.74 19.01
N PHE A 331 -12.57 9.18 17.95
CA PHE A 331 -13.37 8.65 16.85
C PHE A 331 -13.84 7.26 17.26
N PHE A 332 -15.12 7.17 17.64
CA PHE A 332 -16.10 6.12 17.35
C PHE A 332 -17.45 6.62 17.88
#